data_AF-A0A193GAX0-F1
#
_entry.id   AF-A0A193GAX0-F1
#
_cell.length_a   1.000
_cell.length_b   1.000
_cell.length_c   1.000
_cell.angle_alpha   90.00
_cell.angle_beta   90.00
_cell.angle_gamma   90.00
#
_symmetry.space_group_name_H-M   'P 1'
#
loop_
_entity.id
_entity.type
_entity.pdbx_description
1 polymer ?
#
loop_
_entity_poly.entity_id
_entity_poly.type
_entity_poly.pdbx_seq_one_letter_code
_entity_poly.pdbx_strand_id
1 'polypeptide(L)'
;MPLPSVVDRRLVMFNFLPSRTLHPTRYAHYQSEAFERALTAMPDRAGTWHRHWSRRILQREQLWDRPVTDLGDAHLDLAVLPRHALSALARRIGAVLCAPRLRYAISGAEVRALQTELGANTLRLARECAGMYPGIPGDPFSHASEARETIDDLGYGALYAISVAVPPEIARRFMLKLPVRRTDSVPVQYEVAMSLATALMTDRYVDVIPD
;
A
#
# COMPACT_ATOMS: atom_id res chain seq x y z
N MET A 1 -25.61 21.68 0.77
CA MET A 1 -24.85 20.54 1.30
C MET A 1 -25.22 19.33 0.45
N PRO A 2 -24.38 18.88 -0.50
CA PRO A 2 -24.76 17.74 -1.32
C PRO A 2 -24.76 16.51 -0.40
N LEU A 3 -25.89 15.80 -0.37
CA LEU A 3 -26.02 14.51 0.31
C LEU A 3 -24.88 13.61 -0.18
N PRO A 4 -24.16 12.90 0.69
CA PRO A 4 -23.15 11.95 0.24
C PRO A 4 -23.90 10.92 -0.59
N SER A 5 -23.66 10.92 -1.91
CA SER A 5 -24.22 9.91 -2.80
C SER A 5 -23.94 8.54 -2.19
N VAL A 6 -24.95 7.68 -2.13
CA VAL A 6 -24.86 6.20 -2.15
C VAL A 6 -23.46 5.73 -1.76
N VAL A 7 -23.24 5.44 -0.47
CA VAL A 7 -22.01 4.85 0.12
C VAL A 7 -20.91 4.67 -0.92
N ASP A 8 -19.88 5.53 -0.92
CA ASP A 8 -18.77 5.50 -1.88
C ASP A 8 -18.44 4.03 -2.24
N ARG A 9 -18.47 3.69 -3.53
CA ARG A 9 -18.17 2.33 -4.04
C ARG A 9 -16.90 1.77 -3.39
N ARG A 10 -15.93 2.63 -3.08
CA ARG A 10 -14.69 2.28 -2.36
C ARG A 10 -14.96 1.81 -0.93
N LEU A 11 -15.87 2.45 -0.19
CA LEU A 11 -16.26 2.04 1.16
C LEU A 11 -17.04 0.73 1.14
N VAL A 12 -17.94 0.51 0.17
CA VAL A 12 -18.62 -0.79 0.02
C VAL A 12 -17.59 -1.89 -0.25
N MET A 13 -16.66 -1.65 -1.17
CA MET A 13 -15.59 -2.61 -1.47
C MET A 13 -14.71 -2.87 -0.25
N PHE A 14 -14.36 -1.82 0.49
CA PHE A 14 -13.55 -1.90 1.70
C PHE A 14 -14.24 -2.73 2.79
N ASN A 15 -15.53 -2.50 3.04
CA ASN A 15 -16.27 -3.19 4.09
C ASN A 15 -16.59 -4.64 3.74
N PHE A 16 -16.98 -4.92 2.49
CA PHE A 16 -17.66 -6.17 2.13
C PHE A 16 -16.95 -7.01 1.08
N LEU A 17 -15.94 -6.47 0.38
CA LEU A 17 -15.28 -7.18 -0.72
C LEU A 17 -13.75 -7.31 -0.55
N PRO A 18 -13.23 -7.74 0.63
CA PRO A 18 -11.79 -7.88 0.81
C PRO A 18 -11.15 -8.87 -0.17
N SER A 19 -11.85 -9.86 -0.71
CA SER A 19 -11.25 -10.75 -1.73
C SER A 19 -10.83 -10.04 -3.03
N ARG A 20 -11.42 -8.87 -3.33
CA ARG A 20 -11.05 -8.07 -4.52
C ARG A 20 -9.87 -7.13 -4.25
N THR A 21 -9.60 -6.82 -2.99
CA THR A 21 -8.55 -5.87 -2.58
C THR A 21 -7.40 -6.54 -1.84
N LEU A 22 -7.54 -7.82 -1.46
CA LEU A 22 -6.55 -8.65 -0.80
C LEU A 22 -5.24 -8.65 -1.60
N HIS A 23 -4.12 -8.53 -0.88
CA HIS A 23 -2.80 -8.62 -1.50
C HIS A 23 -2.50 -10.07 -1.95
N PRO A 24 -1.94 -10.31 -3.15
CA PRO A 24 -1.66 -11.67 -3.65
C PRO A 24 -0.81 -12.53 -2.69
N THR A 25 0.19 -11.93 -2.03
CA THR A 25 1.03 -12.64 -1.04
C THR A 25 0.25 -13.17 0.16
N ARG A 26 -1.01 -12.76 0.33
CA ARG A 26 -1.90 -13.21 1.40
C ARG A 26 -2.87 -14.30 0.94
N TYR A 27 -2.97 -14.62 -0.34
CA TYR A 27 -4.00 -15.53 -0.85
C TYR A 27 -3.92 -16.92 -0.21
N ALA A 28 -2.70 -17.45 -0.08
CA ALA A 28 -2.43 -18.74 0.57
C ALA A 28 -2.91 -18.82 2.04
N HIS A 29 -3.12 -17.69 2.72
CA HIS A 29 -3.65 -17.66 4.09
C HIS A 29 -5.17 -17.89 4.15
N TYR A 30 -5.87 -17.67 3.03
CA TYR A 30 -7.33 -17.71 2.98
C TYR A 30 -7.89 -18.78 2.04
N GLN A 31 -7.14 -19.20 1.02
CA GLN A 31 -7.54 -20.23 0.05
C GLN A 31 -6.36 -21.05 -0.44
N SER A 32 -6.68 -22.17 -1.10
CA SER A 32 -5.71 -23.01 -1.80
C SER A 32 -5.47 -22.50 -3.22
N GLU A 33 -4.30 -22.84 -3.79
CA GLU A 33 -4.00 -22.56 -5.20
C GLU A 33 -5.04 -23.16 -6.17
N ALA A 34 -5.65 -24.30 -5.81
CA ALA A 34 -6.70 -24.91 -6.62
C ALA A 34 -7.93 -24.00 -6.74
N PHE A 35 -8.28 -23.28 -5.67
CA PHE A 35 -9.35 -22.29 -5.69
C PHE A 35 -9.00 -21.09 -6.58
N GLU A 36 -7.75 -20.60 -6.51
CA GLU A 36 -7.28 -19.49 -7.37
C GLU A 36 -7.30 -19.84 -8.86
N ARG A 37 -6.82 -21.05 -9.21
CA ARG A 37 -6.87 -21.56 -10.58
C ARG A 37 -8.31 -21.69 -11.07
N ALA A 38 -9.20 -22.21 -10.24
CA ALA A 38 -10.61 -22.32 -10.59
C ALA A 38 -11.25 -20.94 -10.83
N LEU A 39 -10.91 -19.94 -10.01
CA LEU A 39 -11.47 -18.59 -10.12
C LEU A 39 -11.14 -17.96 -11.47
N THR A 40 -9.92 -18.21 -11.96
CA THR A 40 -9.45 -17.78 -13.29
C THR A 40 -10.13 -18.55 -14.41
N ALA A 41 -10.35 -19.85 -14.22
CA ALA A 41 -10.95 -20.73 -15.24
C ALA A 41 -12.47 -20.52 -15.44
N MET A 42 -13.17 -19.92 -14.47
CA MET A 42 -14.63 -19.72 -14.51
C MET A 42 -15.03 -18.25 -14.27
N PRO A 43 -14.68 -17.33 -15.20
CA PRO A 43 -14.91 -15.89 -15.00
C PRO A 43 -16.39 -15.53 -14.77
N ASP A 44 -17.32 -16.23 -15.43
CA ASP A 44 -18.76 -16.01 -15.28
C ASP A 44 -19.27 -16.27 -13.85
N ARG A 45 -18.54 -17.10 -13.07
CA ARG A 45 -18.87 -17.42 -11.68
C ARG A 45 -18.05 -16.61 -10.66
N ALA A 46 -17.07 -15.83 -11.12
CA ALA A 46 -16.13 -15.12 -10.27
C ALA A 46 -16.84 -14.20 -9.26
N GLY A 47 -17.91 -13.51 -9.67
CA GLY A 47 -18.68 -12.65 -8.77
C GLY A 47 -19.25 -13.39 -7.55
N THR A 48 -19.86 -14.56 -7.76
CA THR A 48 -20.39 -15.38 -6.65
C THR A 48 -19.28 -15.94 -5.79
N TRP A 49 -18.17 -16.38 -6.38
CA TRP A 49 -17.04 -16.91 -5.63
C TRP A 49 -16.33 -15.86 -4.80
N HIS A 50 -16.17 -14.65 -5.33
CA HIS A 50 -15.65 -13.50 -4.57
C HIS A 50 -16.54 -13.15 -3.38
N ARG A 51 -17.87 -13.26 -3.48
CA ARG A 51 -18.76 -13.05 -2.33
C ARG A 51 -18.52 -14.09 -1.23
N HIS A 52 -18.45 -15.37 -1.57
CA HIS A 52 -18.15 -16.44 -0.60
C HIS A 52 -16.75 -16.29 0.01
N TRP A 53 -15.76 -15.95 -0.82
CA TRP A 53 -14.39 -15.74 -0.37
C TRP A 53 -14.29 -14.52 0.56
N SER A 54 -14.88 -13.39 0.19
CA SER A 54 -14.96 -12.19 1.03
C SER A 54 -15.59 -12.50 2.38
N ARG A 55 -16.72 -13.23 2.42
CA ARG A 55 -17.34 -13.67 3.68
C ARG A 55 -16.38 -14.49 4.53
N ARG A 56 -15.67 -15.46 3.95
CA ARG A 56 -14.67 -16.28 4.68
C ARG A 56 -13.52 -15.45 5.25
N ILE A 57 -13.00 -14.49 4.47
CA ILE A 57 -11.97 -13.55 4.95
C ILE A 57 -12.51 -12.75 6.14
N LEU A 58 -13.68 -12.11 5.98
CA LEU A 58 -14.29 -11.29 7.02
C LEU A 58 -14.58 -12.08 8.30
N GLN A 59 -15.05 -13.33 8.19
CA GLN A 59 -15.27 -14.20 9.35
C GLN A 59 -13.95 -14.55 10.05
N ARG A 60 -12.91 -14.91 9.29
CA ARG A 60 -11.59 -15.25 9.85
C ARG A 60 -10.94 -14.06 10.56
N GLU A 61 -11.08 -12.86 10.01
CA GLU A 61 -10.56 -11.62 10.58
C GLU A 61 -11.47 -11.00 11.64
N GLN A 62 -12.62 -11.61 11.96
CA GLN A 62 -13.62 -11.10 12.91
C GLN A 62 -14.15 -9.71 12.55
N LEU A 63 -14.42 -9.50 11.25
CA LEU A 63 -14.88 -8.24 10.66
C LEU A 63 -16.28 -8.31 10.04
N TRP A 64 -16.88 -9.50 9.98
CA TRP A 64 -18.14 -9.76 9.26
C TRP A 64 -19.30 -8.87 9.72
N ASP A 65 -19.43 -8.71 11.03
CA ASP A 65 -20.44 -7.96 11.76
C ASP A 65 -19.95 -6.58 12.23
N ARG A 66 -18.75 -6.17 11.79
CA ARG A 66 -18.10 -4.92 12.18
C ARG A 66 -17.73 -4.08 10.95
N PRO A 67 -18.72 -3.60 10.17
CA PRO A 67 -18.46 -2.66 9.09
C PRO A 67 -18.00 -1.32 9.67
N VAL A 68 -17.09 -0.66 8.97
CA VAL A 68 -16.71 0.72 9.26
C VAL A 68 -17.84 1.63 8.83
N THR A 69 -18.40 2.36 9.78
CA THR A 69 -19.55 3.26 9.59
C THR A 69 -19.22 4.73 9.86
N ASP A 70 -18.15 5.00 10.61
CA ASP A 70 -17.67 6.36 10.83
C ASP A 70 -16.93 6.86 9.58
N LEU A 71 -17.59 7.77 8.85
CA LEU A 71 -17.05 8.38 7.64
C LEU A 71 -16.13 9.57 7.93
N GLY A 72 -16.08 10.03 9.19
CA GLY A 72 -15.26 11.17 9.61
C GLY A 72 -13.85 10.79 10.05
N ASP A 73 -13.51 9.49 10.08
CA ASP A 73 -12.20 9.03 10.51
C ASP A 73 -11.12 9.49 9.51
N ALA A 74 -10.12 10.23 10.02
CA ALA A 74 -9.05 10.82 9.22
C ALA A 74 -8.18 9.78 8.49
N HIS A 75 -8.20 8.52 8.90
CA HIS A 75 -7.44 7.44 8.26
C HIS A 75 -8.23 6.72 7.18
N LEU A 76 -9.55 6.98 7.08
CA LEU A 76 -10.41 6.28 6.14
C LEU A 76 -10.01 6.56 4.69
N ASP A 77 -9.65 7.80 4.35
CA ASP A 77 -9.23 8.20 3.00
C ASP A 77 -8.05 7.36 2.49
N LEU A 78 -7.05 7.16 3.35
CA LEU A 78 -5.92 6.26 3.07
C LEU A 78 -6.38 4.80 3.01
N ALA A 79 -7.19 4.37 3.98
CA ALA A 79 -7.59 2.99 4.13
C ALA A 79 -8.45 2.47 2.96
N VAL A 80 -9.23 3.34 2.30
CA VAL A 80 -10.07 2.95 1.15
C VAL A 80 -9.34 2.95 -0.20
N LEU A 81 -8.12 3.50 -0.30
CA LEU A 81 -7.35 3.53 -1.55
C LEU A 81 -7.18 2.15 -2.19
N PRO A 82 -7.38 1.96 -3.50
CA PRO A 82 -7.18 0.65 -4.12
C PRO A 82 -5.73 0.16 -3.95
N ARG A 83 -5.52 -1.16 -4.03
CA ARG A 83 -4.21 -1.80 -3.80
C ARG A 83 -3.09 -1.18 -4.64
N HIS A 84 -3.34 -0.90 -5.92
CA HIS A 84 -2.33 -0.28 -6.80
C HIS A 84 -1.93 1.12 -6.32
N ALA A 85 -2.88 1.92 -5.82
CA ALA A 85 -2.60 3.24 -5.27
C ALA A 85 -1.82 3.13 -3.96
N LEU A 86 -2.12 2.14 -3.12
CA LEU A 86 -1.31 1.84 -1.92
C LEU A 86 0.11 1.40 -2.28
N SER A 87 0.28 0.57 -3.31
CA SER A 87 1.61 0.17 -3.79
C SER A 87 2.40 1.36 -4.34
N ALA A 88 1.74 2.24 -5.11
CA ALA A 88 2.37 3.47 -5.61
C ALA A 88 2.74 4.41 -4.45
N LEU A 89 1.84 4.60 -3.47
CA LEU A 89 2.10 5.41 -2.29
C LEU A 89 3.24 4.84 -1.45
N ALA A 90 3.26 3.52 -1.20
CA ALA A 90 4.35 2.84 -0.49
C ALA A 90 5.69 3.13 -1.16
N ARG A 91 5.78 2.92 -2.48
CA ARG A 91 7.01 3.20 -3.24
C ARG A 91 7.45 4.66 -3.13
N ARG A 92 6.52 5.60 -3.21
CA ARG A 92 6.81 7.03 -3.03
C ARG A 92 7.33 7.33 -1.63
N ILE A 93 6.70 6.80 -0.59
CA ILE A 93 7.15 6.94 0.79
C ILE A 93 8.57 6.36 0.94
N GLY A 94 8.80 5.14 0.47
CA GLY A 94 10.13 4.51 0.51
C GLY A 94 11.20 5.30 -0.22
N ALA A 95 10.87 5.89 -1.37
CA ALA A 95 11.80 6.75 -2.11
C ALA A 95 12.17 8.02 -1.35
N VAL A 96 11.21 8.64 -0.64
CA VAL A 96 11.47 9.79 0.24
C VAL A 96 12.32 9.38 1.44
N LEU A 97 12.04 8.23 2.05
CA LEU A 97 12.85 7.68 3.14
C LEU A 97 14.30 7.39 2.71
N CYS A 98 14.50 6.91 1.48
CA CYS A 98 15.80 6.65 0.87
C CYS A 98 16.43 7.87 0.18
N ALA A 99 15.81 9.05 0.23
CA ALA A 99 16.23 10.21 -0.54
C ALA A 99 17.70 10.63 -0.32
N PRO A 100 18.29 10.57 0.89
CA PRO A 100 19.72 10.84 1.08
C PRO A 100 20.61 9.94 0.22
N ARG A 101 20.45 8.62 0.30
CA ARG A 101 21.23 7.64 -0.47
C ARG A 101 21.06 7.80 -1.98
N LEU A 102 19.85 8.11 -2.43
CA LEU A 102 19.54 8.34 -3.86
C LEU A 102 20.16 9.64 -4.39
N ARG A 103 20.34 10.67 -3.54
CA ARG A 103 20.98 11.94 -3.91
C ARG A 103 22.50 11.85 -3.96
N TYR A 104 23.10 11.00 -3.12
CA TYR A 104 24.54 10.77 -3.08
C TYR A 104 25.05 9.81 -4.17
N ALA A 105 24.21 9.36 -5.10
CA ALA A 105 24.68 8.65 -6.29
C ALA A 105 25.33 9.65 -7.26
N ILE A 106 26.65 9.80 -7.20
CA ILE A 106 27.41 10.80 -7.97
C ILE A 106 28.03 10.20 -9.23
N SER A 107 28.29 8.89 -9.25
CA SER A 107 28.89 8.26 -10.42
C SER A 107 27.83 8.04 -11.51
N GLY A 108 28.16 8.41 -12.76
CA GLY A 108 27.23 8.23 -13.88
C GLY A 108 26.80 6.78 -14.11
N ALA A 109 27.65 5.80 -13.74
CA ALA A 109 27.31 4.38 -13.80
C ALA A 109 26.26 3.98 -12.76
N GLU A 110 26.41 4.44 -11.51
CA GLU A 110 25.45 4.19 -10.44
C GLU A 110 24.12 4.90 -10.70
N VAL A 111 24.13 6.14 -11.19
CA VAL A 111 22.90 6.86 -11.55
C VAL A 111 22.14 6.12 -12.64
N ARG A 112 22.83 5.63 -13.69
CA ARG A 112 22.21 4.81 -14.73
C ARG A 112 21.66 3.50 -14.18
N ALA A 113 22.38 2.82 -13.30
CA ALA A 113 21.91 1.60 -12.66
C ALA A 113 20.63 1.85 -11.84
N LEU A 114 20.62 2.90 -11.02
CA LEU A 114 19.43 3.30 -10.26
C LEU A 114 18.28 3.75 -11.15
N GLN A 115 18.55 4.40 -12.29
CA GLN A 115 17.51 4.80 -13.23
C GLN A 115 16.89 3.60 -13.93
N THR A 116 17.69 2.60 -14.32
CA THR A 116 17.21 1.31 -14.83
C THR A 116 16.37 0.60 -13.78
N GLU A 117 16.84 0.55 -12.53
CA GLU A 117 16.16 -0.18 -11.47
C GLU A 117 14.88 0.51 -10.99
N LEU A 118 14.87 1.84 -10.80
CA LEU A 118 13.77 2.56 -10.13
C LEU A 118 12.89 3.38 -11.08
N GLY A 119 13.39 3.68 -12.27
CA GLY A 119 12.79 4.62 -13.20
C GLY A 119 13.05 6.09 -12.85
N ALA A 120 12.93 6.96 -13.85
CA ALA A 120 13.23 8.39 -13.72
C ALA A 120 12.30 9.12 -12.73
N ASN A 121 11.01 8.75 -12.67
CA ASN A 121 10.04 9.42 -11.80
C ASN A 121 10.37 9.23 -10.31
N THR A 122 10.80 8.04 -9.91
CA THR A 122 11.20 7.75 -8.52
C THR A 122 12.41 8.59 -8.10
N LEU A 123 13.42 8.68 -8.98
CA LEU A 123 14.61 9.50 -8.71
C LEU A 123 14.31 11.00 -8.69
N ARG A 124 13.39 11.47 -9.56
CA ARG A 124 12.92 12.86 -9.54
C ARG A 124 12.23 13.19 -8.22
N LEU A 125 11.29 12.34 -7.79
CA LEU A 125 10.58 12.49 -6.52
C LEU A 125 11.55 12.59 -5.33
N ALA A 126 12.54 11.68 -5.26
CA ALA A 126 13.53 11.69 -4.18
C ALA A 126 14.34 13.00 -4.12
N ARG A 127 14.55 13.67 -5.26
CA ARG A 127 15.21 14.99 -5.31
C ARG A 127 14.26 16.11 -4.91
N GLU A 128 13.02 16.09 -5.37
CA GLU A 128 12.01 17.11 -5.10
C GLU A 128 11.57 17.12 -3.62
N CYS A 129 11.47 15.95 -2.99
CA CYS A 129 11.07 15.80 -1.59
C CYS A 129 12.24 15.92 -0.60
N ALA A 130 13.42 16.37 -1.03
CA ALA A 130 14.63 16.48 -0.21
C ALA A 130 14.47 17.32 1.07
N GLY A 131 13.53 18.27 1.07
CA GLY A 131 13.21 19.11 2.24
C GLY A 131 12.02 18.60 3.07
N MET A 132 11.31 17.56 2.62
CA MET A 132 10.11 17.05 3.28
C MET A 132 10.44 16.17 4.49
N TYR A 133 11.49 15.35 4.38
CA TYR A 133 11.97 14.48 5.44
C TYR A 133 13.48 14.27 5.30
N PRO A 134 14.26 14.23 6.41
CA PRO A 134 15.71 14.04 6.35
C PRO A 134 16.16 12.70 5.76
N GLY A 135 15.24 11.74 5.64
CA GLY A 135 15.52 10.35 5.25
C GLY A 135 15.86 9.48 6.46
N ILE A 136 16.00 8.18 6.22
CA ILE A 136 16.44 7.26 7.28
C ILE A 136 17.96 7.36 7.47
N PRO A 137 18.45 7.18 8.71
CA PRO A 137 19.89 7.16 8.97
C PRO A 137 20.54 5.91 8.35
N GLY A 138 21.78 6.08 7.89
CA GLY A 138 22.58 5.01 7.28
C GLY A 138 22.30 4.82 5.79
N ASP A 139 22.93 3.79 5.22
CA ASP A 139 22.73 3.39 3.82
C ASP A 139 21.66 2.30 3.75
N PRO A 140 20.43 2.60 3.25
CA PRO A 140 19.35 1.62 3.16
C PRO A 140 19.70 0.40 2.31
N PHE A 141 20.57 0.60 1.31
CA PHE A 141 21.04 -0.45 0.40
C PHE A 141 22.45 -0.13 -0.09
N SER A 142 23.21 -1.17 -0.39
CA SER A 142 24.60 -1.04 -0.87
C SER A 142 24.64 -0.97 -2.40
N HIS A 143 23.81 -1.78 -3.06
CA HIS A 143 23.83 -1.93 -4.51
C HIS A 143 22.54 -1.43 -5.17
N ALA A 144 22.65 -0.88 -6.38
CA ALA A 144 21.49 -0.37 -7.12
C ALA A 144 20.44 -1.45 -7.37
N SER A 145 20.84 -2.72 -7.52
CA SER A 145 19.93 -3.87 -7.69
C SER A 145 19.03 -4.16 -6.50
N GLU A 146 19.42 -3.71 -5.29
CA GLU A 146 18.63 -3.87 -4.06
C GLU A 146 17.61 -2.73 -3.89
N ALA A 147 17.84 -1.61 -4.58
CA ALA A 147 17.16 -0.35 -4.27
C ALA A 147 15.63 -0.44 -4.36
N ARG A 148 15.10 -1.16 -5.36
CA ARG A 148 13.64 -1.29 -5.54
C ARG A 148 13.00 -2.05 -4.40
N GLU A 149 13.59 -3.19 -4.03
CA GLU A 149 13.09 -4.04 -2.95
C GLU A 149 13.14 -3.30 -1.62
N THR A 150 14.27 -2.65 -1.31
CA THR A 150 14.43 -1.85 -0.08
C THR A 150 13.42 -0.69 -0.01
N ILE A 151 13.22 0.03 -1.13
CA ILE A 151 12.24 1.13 -1.20
C ILE A 151 10.82 0.60 -0.95
N ASP A 152 10.45 -0.49 -1.62
CA ASP A 152 9.12 -1.07 -1.45
C ASP A 152 8.93 -1.58 0.00
N ASP A 153 9.93 -2.23 0.58
CA ASP A 153 9.90 -2.73 1.97
C ASP A 153 9.76 -1.61 3.01
N LEU A 154 10.54 -0.52 2.88
CA LEU A 154 10.42 0.66 3.75
C LEU A 154 9.06 1.35 3.59
N GLY A 155 8.60 1.47 2.34
CA GLY A 155 7.31 2.03 1.99
C GLY A 155 6.15 1.29 2.64
N TYR A 156 6.13 -0.03 2.50
CA TYR A 156 5.12 -0.87 3.15
C TYR A 156 5.29 -0.88 4.67
N GLY A 157 6.52 -0.85 5.18
CA GLY A 157 6.82 -0.69 6.61
C GLY A 157 6.17 0.57 7.20
N ALA A 158 6.21 1.68 6.48
CA ALA A 158 5.52 2.91 6.86
C ALA A 158 4.00 2.75 6.86
N LEU A 159 3.41 2.13 5.82
CA LEU A 159 1.97 1.84 5.82
C LEU A 159 1.57 0.91 6.99
N TYR A 160 2.39 -0.08 7.33
CA TYR A 160 2.16 -0.91 8.51
C TYR A 160 2.20 -0.11 9.81
N ALA A 161 3.14 0.84 9.95
CA ALA A 161 3.20 1.69 11.13
C ALA A 161 1.92 2.51 11.31
N ILE A 162 1.33 3.00 10.21
CA ILE A 162 0.04 3.71 10.23
C ILE A 162 -1.06 2.84 10.85
N SER A 163 -1.11 1.54 10.52
CA SER A 163 -2.16 0.64 10.99
C SER A 163 -2.21 0.43 12.52
N VAL A 164 -1.15 0.80 13.25
CA VAL A 164 -1.06 0.60 14.71
C VAL A 164 -1.96 1.57 15.49
N ALA A 165 -2.17 2.78 14.98
CA ALA A 165 -2.91 3.84 15.68
C ALA A 165 -4.35 4.03 15.17
N VAL A 166 -4.81 3.14 14.29
CA VAL A 166 -6.08 3.23 13.57
C VAL A 166 -7.13 2.31 14.24
N PRO A 167 -8.44 2.65 14.23
CA PRO A 167 -9.47 1.76 14.74
C PRO A 167 -9.34 0.32 14.19
N PRO A 168 -9.51 -0.72 15.03
CA PRO A 168 -9.18 -2.10 14.66
C PRO A 168 -9.82 -2.58 13.36
N GLU A 169 -11.06 -2.18 13.10
CA GLU A 169 -11.85 -2.53 11.92
C GLU A 169 -11.26 -1.95 10.63
N ILE A 170 -10.74 -0.73 10.70
CA ILE A 170 -10.06 -0.05 9.60
C ILE A 170 -8.67 -0.66 9.44
N ALA A 171 -7.91 -0.78 10.54
CA ALA A 171 -6.56 -1.31 10.55
C ALA A 171 -6.47 -2.72 9.94
N ARG A 172 -7.36 -3.64 10.36
CA ARG A 172 -7.38 -5.02 9.85
C ARG A 172 -7.67 -5.07 8.35
N ARG A 173 -8.70 -4.34 7.88
CA ARG A 173 -9.04 -4.27 6.46
C ARG A 173 -7.93 -3.64 5.63
N PHE A 174 -7.29 -2.62 6.16
CA PHE A 174 -6.15 -1.98 5.53
C PHE A 174 -4.97 -2.94 5.38
N MET A 175 -4.62 -3.68 6.43
CA MET A 175 -3.53 -4.67 6.40
C MET A 175 -3.77 -5.80 5.38
N LEU A 176 -5.01 -6.20 5.11
CA LEU A 176 -5.33 -7.20 4.07
C LEU A 176 -4.86 -6.77 2.68
N LYS A 177 -4.72 -5.46 2.43
CA LYS A 177 -4.33 -4.90 1.14
C LYS A 177 -2.82 -4.76 1.00
N LEU A 178 -2.07 -4.89 2.09
CA LEU A 178 -0.61 -4.80 2.14
C LEU A 178 0.04 -6.19 1.97
N PRO A 179 1.26 -6.28 1.42
CA PRO A 179 2.01 -7.53 1.34
C PRO A 179 2.30 -8.08 2.74
N VAL A 180 2.50 -9.39 2.87
CA VAL A 180 2.92 -9.99 4.15
C VAL A 180 4.24 -9.32 4.57
N ARG A 181 4.25 -8.72 5.77
CA ARG A 181 5.40 -7.97 6.27
C ARG A 181 6.55 -8.93 6.56
N ARG A 182 7.76 -8.56 6.15
CA ARG A 182 8.98 -9.26 6.54
C ARG A 182 9.35 -8.92 7.98
N THR A 183 9.77 -9.93 8.75
CA THR A 183 10.04 -9.81 10.19
C THR A 183 11.22 -8.88 10.49
N ASP A 184 12.13 -8.71 9.53
CA ASP A 184 13.36 -7.91 9.60
C ASP A 184 13.22 -6.48 9.05
N SER A 185 12.01 -6.06 8.64
CA SER A 185 11.79 -4.71 8.11
C SER A 185 12.15 -3.61 9.11
N VAL A 186 12.85 -2.58 8.64
CA VAL A 186 13.20 -1.39 9.43
C VAL A 186 11.92 -0.72 9.95
N PRO A 187 11.81 -0.45 11.27
CA PRO A 187 10.64 0.20 11.82
C PRO A 187 10.59 1.67 11.40
N VAL A 188 9.47 2.09 10.82
CA VAL A 188 9.16 3.49 10.55
C VAL A 188 8.20 3.98 11.65
N GLN A 189 8.45 5.18 12.18
CA GLN A 189 7.59 5.78 13.20
C GLN A 189 6.25 6.21 12.60
N TYR A 190 5.18 6.11 13.40
CA TYR A 190 3.82 6.42 12.98
C TYR A 190 3.67 7.85 12.46
N GLU A 191 4.20 8.83 13.20
CA GLU A 191 4.07 10.26 12.90
C GLU A 191 4.73 10.60 11.56
N VAL A 192 5.91 10.00 11.32
CA VAL A 192 6.64 10.12 10.06
C VAL A 192 5.83 9.51 8.92
N ALA A 193 5.36 8.28 9.10
CA ALA A 193 4.59 7.58 8.08
C ALA A 193 3.31 8.33 7.71
N MET A 194 2.57 8.84 8.70
CA MET A 194 1.32 9.57 8.47
C MET A 194 1.56 10.91 7.79
N SER A 195 2.59 11.65 8.20
CA SER A 195 2.98 12.93 7.57
C SER A 195 3.32 12.74 6.10
N LEU A 196 4.16 11.75 5.79
CA LEU A 196 4.53 11.41 4.41
C LEU A 196 3.33 10.93 3.59
N ALA A 197 2.48 10.06 4.14
CA ALA A 197 1.30 9.58 3.45
C ALA A 197 0.36 10.75 3.08
N THR A 198 0.09 11.64 4.03
CA THR A 198 -0.79 12.80 3.81
C THR A 198 -0.22 13.76 2.76
N ALA A 199 1.07 14.09 2.87
CA ALA A 199 1.75 14.98 1.93
C ALA A 199 1.73 14.40 0.50
N LEU A 200 2.01 13.10 0.37
CA LEU A 200 2.11 12.43 -0.92
C LEU A 200 0.74 12.11 -1.54
N MET A 201 -0.33 11.93 -0.75
CA MET A 201 -1.69 11.77 -1.27
C MET A 201 -2.27 13.08 -1.86
N THR A 202 -1.90 14.23 -1.30
CA THR A 202 -2.37 15.55 -1.75
C THR A 202 -1.71 15.96 -3.08
N ASP A 203 -0.52 15.44 -3.34
CA ASP A 203 0.24 15.68 -4.56
C ASP A 203 -0.31 14.85 -5.73
N ARG A 204 -0.64 15.52 -6.84
CA ARG A 204 -1.45 15.04 -7.99
C ARG A 204 -0.73 14.01 -8.87
N TYR A 205 -0.15 12.97 -8.28
CA TYR A 205 0.46 11.83 -8.98
C TYR A 205 -0.34 10.54 -8.75
N VAL A 206 -1.67 10.61 -8.86
CA VAL A 206 -2.51 9.43 -9.07
C VAL A 206 -2.81 9.40 -10.56
N ASP A 207 -1.90 8.83 -11.35
CA ASP A 207 -2.20 8.50 -12.74
C ASP A 207 -3.41 7.56 -12.74
N VAL A 208 -4.47 8.05 -13.39
CA VAL A 208 -5.70 7.33 -13.67
C VAL A 208 -5.33 6.19 -14.62
N ILE A 209 -5.33 4.96 -14.13
CA ILE A 209 -5.40 3.76 -14.96
C ILE A 209 -6.83 3.22 -14.82
N PRO A 210 -7.59 3.06 -15.92
CA PRO A 210 -8.96 2.56 -15.85
C PRO A 210 -8.99 1.08 -15.45
N ASP A 211 -10.13 0.69 -14.86
CA ASP A 211 -10.50 -0.66 -14.35
C ASP A 211 -10.07 -1.83 -15.26
#